data_AF-A0A444UWB7-F1
#
_entry.id   AF-A0A444UWB7-F1
#
_cell.length_a   1.000
_cell.length_b   1.000
_cell.length_c   1.000
_cell.angle_alpha   90.00
_cell.angle_beta   90.00
_cell.angle_gamma   90.00
#
_symmetry.space_group_name_H-M   'P 1'
#
loop_
_entity.id
_entity.type
_entity.pdbx_description
1 polymer ?
#
loop_
_entity_poly.entity_id
_entity_poly.type
_entity_poly.pdbx_seq_one_letter_code
_entity_poly.pdbx_strand_id
1 'polypeptide(L)'
;MFCMILAAVVERELSVQVHALRDEFREKSVSTNQHMSRLESLQAEIKMLSERKRELERHVGATLQENEMLQNTIEDLQERTLMLERQSHDKDLQLRQNQLELQEVRLSHRQLAARMEELSEERSLQSLGPTSTSLLSEIEQSMEAEELEQEREQLKLQLWEAFCQVRSLCSHLRGNDVTDSALSTDSSMDESSETSSAKDVPTGSLDTALHELKRLTQNLLDGNESTGSRRSDEEALEEQVRKLGEESRTLRELYESEQSKARDSQEEALQLHNQVQLTRVRNTGGLRRAAHIIYIKGYRIRSFSG
;
A
#
# COMPACT_ATOMS: atom_id res chain seq x y z
N MET A 1 44.33 180.00 -45.45
CA MET A 1 45.50 179.10 -45.36
C MET A 1 45.46 178.24 -44.09
N PHE A 2 45.34 178.84 -42.89
CA PHE A 2 45.27 178.08 -41.62
C PHE A 2 44.12 177.07 -41.52
N CYS A 3 42.89 177.42 -41.93
CA CYS A 3 41.76 176.48 -41.92
C CYS A 3 41.93 175.28 -42.86
N MET A 4 42.61 175.46 -44.00
CA MET A 4 42.92 174.35 -44.92
C MET A 4 43.99 173.42 -44.35
N ILE A 5 44.98 173.97 -43.67
CA ILE A 5 46.00 173.18 -42.97
C ILE A 5 45.36 172.38 -41.84
N LEU A 6 44.46 172.99 -41.04
CA LEU A 6 43.74 172.30 -39.97
C LEU A 6 42.82 171.20 -40.51
N ALA A 7 42.08 171.47 -41.59
CA ALA A 7 41.23 170.47 -42.23
C ALA A 7 42.02 169.27 -42.78
N ALA A 8 43.17 169.52 -43.44
CA ALA A 8 44.04 168.46 -43.95
C ALA A 8 44.70 167.63 -42.84
N VAL A 9 45.02 168.24 -41.69
CA VAL A 9 45.53 167.53 -40.51
C VAL A 9 44.46 166.61 -39.93
N VAL A 10 43.24 167.12 -39.75
CA VAL A 10 42.10 166.31 -39.25
C VAL A 10 41.74 165.19 -40.23
N GLU A 11 41.75 165.44 -41.53
CA GLU A 11 41.51 164.43 -42.56
C GLU A 11 42.57 163.32 -42.53
N ARG A 12 43.85 163.70 -42.33
CA ARG A 12 44.94 162.73 -42.17
C ARG A 12 44.77 161.90 -40.90
N GLU A 13 44.38 162.51 -39.78
CA GLU A 13 44.16 161.82 -38.52
C GLU A 13 42.97 160.84 -38.60
N LEU A 14 41.85 161.26 -39.19
CA LEU A 14 40.71 160.38 -39.48
C LEU A 14 41.11 159.24 -40.43
N SER A 15 41.93 159.52 -41.45
CA SER A 15 42.42 158.49 -42.36
C SER A 15 43.26 157.44 -41.61
N VAL A 16 44.14 157.87 -40.70
CA VAL A 16 44.93 156.94 -39.86
C VAL A 16 44.01 156.09 -38.97
N GLN A 17 43.01 156.69 -38.34
CA GLN A 17 42.04 155.96 -37.50
C GLN A 17 41.23 154.94 -38.31
N VAL A 18 40.77 155.30 -39.51
CA VAL A 18 40.05 154.38 -40.40
C VAL A 18 40.95 153.22 -40.84
N HIS A 19 42.23 153.47 -41.15
CA HIS A 19 43.18 152.41 -41.48
C HIS A 19 43.43 151.48 -40.28
N ALA A 20 43.65 152.04 -39.08
CA ALA A 20 43.82 151.26 -37.85
C ALA A 20 42.60 150.37 -37.56
N LEU A 21 41.38 150.91 -37.67
CA LEU A 21 40.15 150.13 -37.48
C LEU A 21 39.97 149.04 -38.55
N ARG A 22 40.38 149.29 -39.80
CA ARG A 22 40.36 148.28 -40.87
C ARG A 22 41.34 147.15 -40.59
N ASP A 23 42.53 147.46 -40.11
CA ASP A 23 43.54 146.47 -39.76
C ASP A 23 43.09 145.63 -38.56
N GLU A 24 42.52 146.24 -37.51
CA GLU A 24 41.91 145.51 -36.39
C GLU A 24 40.77 144.60 -36.84
N PHE A 25 39.87 145.08 -37.71
CA PHE A 25 38.80 144.26 -38.24
C PHE A 25 39.33 143.10 -39.07
N ARG A 26 40.39 143.33 -39.86
CA ARG A 26 41.05 142.29 -40.64
C ARG A 26 41.70 141.24 -39.74
N GLU A 27 42.40 141.63 -38.68
CA GLU A 27 43.00 140.71 -37.72
C GLU A 27 41.95 139.89 -36.98
N LYS A 28 40.87 140.54 -36.48
CA LYS A 28 39.72 139.85 -35.87
C LYS A 28 39.06 138.88 -36.85
N SER A 29 38.95 139.25 -38.12
CA SER A 29 38.39 138.36 -39.15
C SER A 29 39.29 137.13 -39.37
N VAL A 30 40.62 137.32 -39.43
CA VAL A 30 41.58 136.22 -39.58
C VAL A 30 41.56 135.30 -38.36
N SER A 31 41.57 135.85 -37.13
CA SER A 31 41.52 135.03 -35.91
C SER A 31 40.20 134.27 -35.79
N THR A 32 39.07 134.91 -36.13
CA THR A 32 37.76 134.25 -36.16
C THR A 32 37.74 133.09 -37.17
N ASN A 33 38.30 133.27 -38.37
CA ASN A 33 38.42 132.20 -39.35
C ASN A 33 39.30 131.05 -38.86
N GLN A 34 40.42 131.34 -38.20
CA GLN A 34 41.27 130.30 -37.60
C GLN A 34 40.55 129.52 -36.49
N HIS A 35 39.81 130.22 -35.62
CA HIS A 35 38.99 129.58 -34.59
C HIS A 35 37.87 128.74 -35.21
N MET A 36 37.25 129.21 -36.30
CA MET A 36 36.25 128.44 -37.04
C MET A 36 36.83 127.13 -37.58
N SER A 37 37.98 127.16 -38.26
CA SER A 37 38.63 125.94 -38.77
C SER A 37 39.05 124.99 -37.66
N ARG A 38 39.51 125.49 -36.50
CA ARG A 38 39.80 124.66 -35.32
C ARG A 38 38.53 123.99 -34.78
N LEU A 39 37.43 124.73 -34.71
CA LEU A 39 36.14 124.21 -34.27
C LEU A 39 35.64 123.10 -35.20
N GLU A 40 35.75 123.30 -36.52
CA GLU A 40 35.39 122.29 -37.52
C GLU A 40 36.22 121.01 -37.37
N SER A 41 37.54 121.14 -37.15
CA SER A 41 38.42 119.99 -36.91
C SER A 41 38.02 119.22 -35.65
N LEU A 42 37.75 119.92 -34.54
CA LEU A 42 37.32 119.29 -33.28
C LEU A 42 35.94 118.64 -33.43
N GLN A 43 35.02 119.26 -34.16
CA GLN A 43 33.71 118.66 -34.45
C GLN A 43 33.84 117.37 -35.25
N ALA A 44 34.73 117.32 -36.25
CA ALA A 44 35.01 116.11 -37.01
C ALA A 44 35.62 115.00 -36.12
N GLU A 45 36.56 115.36 -35.25
CA GLU A 45 37.18 114.43 -34.30
C GLU A 45 36.15 113.85 -33.31
N ILE A 46 35.31 114.71 -32.70
CA ILE A 46 34.22 114.28 -31.82
C ILE A 46 33.27 113.32 -32.54
N LYS A 47 32.94 113.61 -33.81
CA LYS A 47 32.09 112.74 -34.61
C LYS A 47 32.72 111.36 -34.81
N MET A 48 33.98 111.30 -35.24
CA MET A 48 34.70 110.03 -35.42
C MET A 48 34.82 109.23 -34.12
N LEU A 49 35.18 109.90 -33.01
CA LEU A 49 35.27 109.25 -31.70
C LEU A 49 33.89 108.72 -31.24
N SER A 50 32.81 109.45 -31.51
CA SER A 50 31.46 108.99 -31.19
C SER A 50 31.05 107.76 -32.01
N GLU A 51 31.43 107.71 -33.29
CA GLU A 51 31.18 106.57 -34.17
C GLU A 51 31.96 105.35 -33.71
N ARG A 52 33.25 105.53 -33.38
CA ARG A 52 34.09 104.47 -32.83
C ARG A 52 33.57 103.96 -31.48
N LYS A 53 33.10 104.85 -30.60
CA LYS A 53 32.46 104.46 -29.33
C LYS A 53 31.23 103.58 -29.58
N ARG A 54 30.32 103.98 -30.47
CA ARG A 54 29.13 103.18 -30.82
C ARG A 54 29.50 101.82 -31.40
N GLU A 55 30.58 101.75 -32.19
CA GLU A 55 31.07 100.47 -32.72
C GLU A 55 31.59 99.54 -31.63
N LEU A 56 32.38 100.07 -30.70
CA LEU A 56 32.85 99.30 -29.55
C LEU A 56 31.69 98.84 -28.67
N GLU A 57 30.70 99.70 -28.41
CA GLU A 57 29.48 99.34 -27.68
C GLU A 57 28.71 98.20 -28.37
N ARG A 58 28.60 98.23 -29.71
CA ARG A 58 28.01 97.14 -30.50
C ARG A 58 28.81 95.84 -30.37
N HIS A 59 30.14 95.91 -30.46
CA HIS A 59 30.99 94.72 -30.30
C HIS A 59 30.88 94.13 -28.90
N VAL A 60 30.90 94.95 -27.85
CA VAL A 60 30.69 94.49 -26.47
C VAL A 60 29.33 93.83 -26.33
N GLY A 61 28.26 94.45 -26.86
CA GLY A 61 26.92 93.87 -26.86
C GLY A 61 26.86 92.49 -27.54
N ALA A 62 27.47 92.34 -28.72
CA ALA A 62 27.54 91.05 -29.40
C ALA A 62 28.29 89.99 -28.59
N THR A 63 29.45 90.34 -28.01
CA THR A 63 30.22 89.41 -27.18
C THR A 63 29.50 89.03 -25.88
N LEU A 64 28.68 89.92 -25.30
CA LEU A 64 27.87 89.60 -24.13
C LEU A 64 26.77 88.60 -24.50
N GLN A 65 26.08 88.81 -25.62
CA GLN A 65 25.08 87.86 -26.12
C GLN A 65 25.69 86.48 -26.41
N GLU A 66 26.86 86.44 -27.04
CA GLU A 66 27.58 85.17 -27.27
C GLU A 66 27.94 84.47 -25.95
N ASN A 67 28.41 85.22 -24.94
CA ASN A 67 28.69 84.67 -23.61
C ASN A 67 27.44 84.14 -22.92
N GLU A 68 26.30 84.84 -22.99
CA GLU A 68 25.03 84.36 -22.45
C GLU A 68 24.58 83.06 -23.12
N MET A 69 24.70 82.98 -24.45
CA MET A 69 24.40 81.76 -25.20
C MET A 69 25.31 80.60 -24.80
N LEU A 70 26.61 80.84 -24.66
CA LEU A 70 27.56 79.83 -24.20
C LEU A 70 27.25 79.39 -22.77
N GLN A 71 26.87 80.30 -21.89
CA GLN A 71 26.52 79.99 -20.52
C GLN A 71 25.29 79.07 -20.45
N ASN A 72 24.24 79.35 -21.23
CA ASN A 72 23.09 78.45 -21.36
C ASN A 72 23.51 77.05 -21.85
N THR A 73 24.39 76.95 -22.85
CA THR A 73 24.87 75.63 -23.31
C THR A 73 25.69 74.89 -22.25
N ILE A 74 26.44 75.60 -21.42
CA ILE A 74 27.17 75.01 -20.30
C ILE A 74 26.19 74.46 -19.27
N GLU A 75 25.14 75.21 -18.93
CA GLU A 75 24.09 74.77 -18.00
C GLU A 75 23.37 73.50 -18.50
N ASP A 76 22.99 73.46 -19.79
CA ASP A 76 22.38 72.28 -20.42
C ASP A 76 23.31 71.05 -20.39
N LEU A 77 24.61 71.26 -20.67
CA LEU A 77 25.61 70.20 -20.63
C LEU A 77 25.87 69.70 -19.21
N GLN A 78 25.84 70.59 -18.22
CA GLN A 78 25.96 70.23 -16.81
C GLN A 78 24.77 69.39 -16.36
N GLU A 79 23.53 69.77 -16.70
CA GLU A 79 22.34 68.99 -16.40
C GLU A 79 22.42 67.59 -17.04
N ARG A 80 22.82 67.52 -18.32
CA ARG A 80 23.02 66.25 -19.02
C ARG A 80 24.09 65.38 -18.36
N THR A 81 25.18 65.97 -17.90
CA THR A 81 26.25 65.26 -17.21
C THR A 81 25.73 64.67 -15.90
N LEU A 82 25.02 65.46 -15.09
CA LEU A 82 24.42 64.98 -13.84
C LEU A 82 23.43 63.83 -14.06
N MET A 83 22.62 63.89 -15.13
CA MET A 83 21.72 62.79 -15.49
C MET A 83 22.49 61.50 -15.84
N LEU A 84 23.56 61.62 -16.63
CA LEU A 84 24.39 60.47 -17.01
C LEU A 84 25.12 59.86 -15.82
N GLU A 85 25.63 60.67 -14.90
CA GLU A 85 26.25 60.20 -13.65
C GLU A 85 25.26 59.41 -12.79
N ARG A 86 24.03 59.90 -12.64
CA ARG A 86 22.96 59.17 -11.93
C ARG A 86 22.66 57.84 -12.60
N GLN A 87 22.47 57.82 -13.92
CA GLN A 87 22.23 56.59 -14.67
C GLN A 87 23.37 55.59 -14.57
N SER A 88 24.63 56.06 -14.56
CA SER A 88 25.80 55.20 -14.38
C SER A 88 25.77 54.59 -12.98
N HIS A 89 25.51 55.40 -11.96
CA HIS A 89 25.42 54.92 -10.59
C HIS A 89 24.32 53.87 -10.42
N ASP A 90 23.13 54.09 -10.98
CA ASP A 90 22.03 53.14 -10.93
C ASP A 90 22.38 51.82 -11.63
N LYS A 91 23.05 51.88 -12.79
CA LYS A 91 23.54 50.68 -13.49
C LYS A 91 24.60 49.93 -12.67
N ASP A 92 25.50 50.63 -11.99
CA ASP A 92 26.49 50.01 -11.11
C ASP A 92 25.83 49.29 -9.93
N LEU A 93 24.77 49.89 -9.34
CA LEU A 93 23.98 49.25 -8.30
C LEU A 93 23.28 47.99 -8.83
N GLN A 94 22.66 48.05 -10.01
CA GLN A 94 22.03 46.89 -10.66
C GLN A 94 23.05 45.78 -10.95
N LEU A 95 24.24 46.12 -11.44
CA LEU A 95 25.30 45.15 -11.71
C LEU A 95 25.74 44.45 -10.43
N ARG A 96 25.92 45.19 -9.32
CA ARG A 96 26.25 44.61 -8.02
C ARG A 96 25.16 43.67 -7.52
N GLN A 97 23.89 44.06 -7.66
CA GLN A 97 22.76 43.20 -7.30
C GLN A 97 22.76 41.90 -8.12
N ASN A 98 22.87 42.02 -9.45
CA ASN A 98 22.92 40.86 -10.34
C ASN A 98 24.10 39.93 -10.03
N GLN A 99 25.25 40.47 -9.62
CA GLN A 99 26.40 39.67 -9.19
C GLN A 99 26.11 38.84 -7.93
N LEU A 100 25.41 39.42 -6.96
CA LEU A 100 24.99 38.71 -5.74
C LEU A 100 23.98 37.61 -6.07
N GLU A 101 22.96 37.91 -6.86
CA GLU A 101 21.96 36.93 -7.31
C GLU A 101 22.61 35.77 -8.09
N LEU A 102 23.56 36.08 -8.98
CA LEU A 102 24.31 35.07 -9.71
C LEU A 102 25.15 34.18 -8.77
N GLN A 103 25.75 34.77 -7.73
CA GLN A 103 26.50 34.01 -6.73
C GLN A 103 25.58 33.06 -5.95
N GLU A 104 24.39 33.52 -5.56
CA GLU A 104 23.39 32.70 -4.88
C GLU A 104 22.92 31.54 -5.75
N VAL A 105 22.59 31.80 -7.02
CA VAL A 105 22.20 30.77 -7.98
C VAL A 105 23.33 29.75 -8.21
N ARG A 106 24.58 30.20 -8.27
CA ARG A 106 25.73 29.29 -8.40
C ARG A 106 25.91 28.41 -7.16
N LEU A 107 25.67 28.95 -5.97
CA LEU A 107 25.73 28.17 -4.73
C LEU A 107 24.59 27.15 -4.67
N SER A 108 23.35 27.55 -4.98
CA SER A 108 22.22 26.63 -5.00
C SER A 108 22.37 25.53 -6.06
N HIS A 109 22.89 25.87 -7.24
CA HIS A 109 23.18 24.88 -8.27
C HIS A 109 24.22 23.85 -7.80
N ARG A 110 25.30 24.28 -7.13
CA ARG A 110 26.29 23.36 -6.56
C ARG A 110 25.68 22.44 -5.49
N GLN A 111 24.84 22.99 -4.63
CA GLN A 111 24.14 22.21 -3.59
C GLN A 111 23.19 21.17 -4.21
N LEU A 112 22.41 21.56 -5.22
CA LEU A 112 21.53 20.64 -5.94
C LEU A 112 22.32 19.59 -6.72
N ALA A 113 23.44 19.96 -7.33
CA ALA A 113 24.34 19.02 -8.01
C ALA A 113 24.89 17.97 -7.05
N ALA A 114 25.38 18.38 -5.87
CA ALA A 114 25.83 17.46 -4.83
C ALA A 114 24.70 16.52 -4.38
N ARG A 115 23.47 17.05 -4.18
CA ARG A 115 22.32 16.22 -3.82
C ARG A 115 21.89 15.24 -4.91
N MET A 116 22.03 15.62 -6.19
CA MET A 116 21.79 14.71 -7.30
C MET A 116 22.85 13.61 -7.36
N GLU A 117 24.11 13.92 -7.04
CA GLU A 117 25.19 12.95 -6.95
C GLU A 117 24.92 11.96 -5.81
N GLU A 118 24.58 12.42 -4.61
CA GLU A 118 24.16 11.60 -3.47
C GLU A 118 23.01 10.64 -3.84
N LEU A 119 21.93 11.15 -4.44
CA LEU A 119 20.79 10.32 -4.89
C LEU A 119 21.19 9.33 -5.99
N SER A 120 22.15 9.69 -6.86
CA SER A 120 22.65 8.80 -7.90
C SER A 120 23.51 7.67 -7.33
N GLU A 121 24.28 7.96 -6.28
CA GLU A 121 25.05 6.98 -5.52
C GLU A 121 24.09 6.04 -4.76
N GLU A 122 23.09 6.58 -4.06
CA GLU A 122 22.04 5.79 -3.41
C GLU A 122 21.35 4.84 -4.39
N ARG A 123 20.98 5.34 -5.58
CA ARG A 123 20.38 4.52 -6.64
C ARG A 123 21.35 3.46 -7.18
N SER A 124 22.63 3.79 -7.31
CA SER A 124 23.65 2.83 -7.78
C SER A 124 23.90 1.72 -6.76
N LEU A 125 23.92 2.06 -5.47
CA LEU A 125 23.97 1.09 -4.37
C LEU A 125 22.73 0.19 -4.35
N GLN A 126 21.54 0.75 -4.59
CA GLN A 126 20.31 -0.03 -4.77
C GLN A 126 20.33 -0.93 -6.02
N SER A 127 21.01 -0.50 -7.09
CA SER A 127 21.14 -1.25 -8.34
C SER A 127 22.15 -2.40 -8.27
N LEU A 128 23.13 -2.34 -7.37
CA LEU A 128 24.17 -3.37 -7.22
C LEU A 128 23.78 -4.50 -6.25
N GLY A 129 22.65 -4.38 -5.56
CA GLY A 129 22.07 -5.48 -4.78
C GLY A 129 20.99 -6.20 -5.58
N PRO A 130 21.16 -7.48 -5.97
CA PRO A 130 20.07 -8.28 -6.50
C PRO A 130 19.20 -8.79 -5.34
N THR A 131 18.55 -7.88 -4.60
CA THR A 131 17.39 -8.09 -3.71
C THR A 131 17.25 -6.86 -2.79
N SER A 132 16.58 -5.81 -3.25
CA SER A 132 15.98 -4.84 -2.31
C SER A 132 14.69 -5.43 -1.71
N THR A 133 14.78 -6.64 -1.17
CA THR A 133 13.83 -7.17 -0.20
C THR A 133 14.51 -6.97 1.14
N SER A 134 13.88 -6.24 2.05
CA SER A 134 14.35 -6.12 3.44
C SER A 134 14.77 -7.50 3.96
N LEU A 135 15.78 -7.58 4.81
CA LEU A 135 16.20 -8.82 5.49
C LEU A 135 15.00 -9.57 6.10
N LEU A 136 13.96 -8.83 6.51
CA LEU A 136 12.68 -9.38 6.94
C LEU A 136 11.94 -10.17 5.85
N SER A 137 11.91 -9.67 4.62
CA SER A 137 11.29 -10.36 3.48
C SER A 137 12.13 -11.55 3.01
N GLU A 138 13.46 -11.51 3.14
CA GLU A 138 14.31 -12.70 2.92
C GLU A 138 14.08 -13.77 4.00
N ILE A 139 13.92 -13.36 5.26
CA ILE A 139 13.58 -14.27 6.37
C ILE A 139 12.18 -14.85 6.17
N GLU A 140 11.18 -14.04 5.82
CA GLU A 140 9.82 -14.50 5.52
C GLU A 140 9.80 -15.51 4.36
N GLN A 141 10.50 -15.22 3.26
CA GLN A 141 10.61 -16.15 2.12
C GLN A 141 11.35 -17.44 2.50
N SER A 142 12.39 -17.35 3.34
CA SER A 142 13.11 -18.53 3.82
C SER A 142 12.26 -19.37 4.77
N MET A 143 11.48 -18.74 5.65
CA MET A 143 10.57 -19.44 6.56
C MET A 143 9.45 -20.12 5.78
N GLU A 144 8.84 -19.44 4.82
CA GLU A 144 7.80 -20.01 3.94
C GLU A 144 8.35 -21.19 3.11
N ALA A 145 9.59 -21.08 2.62
CA ALA A 145 10.26 -22.19 1.93
C ALA A 145 10.53 -23.39 2.85
N GLU A 146 10.92 -23.16 4.11
CA GLU A 146 11.14 -24.22 5.09
C GLU A 146 9.82 -24.91 5.50
N GLU A 147 8.73 -24.16 5.67
CA GLU A 147 7.39 -24.70 5.93
C GLU A 147 6.92 -25.61 4.78
N LEU A 148 7.06 -25.17 3.52
CA LEU A 148 6.73 -25.99 2.36
C LEU A 148 7.60 -27.25 2.26
N GLU A 149 8.87 -27.17 2.64
CA GLU A 149 9.76 -28.33 2.68
C GLU A 149 9.33 -29.33 3.77
N GLN A 150 8.93 -28.84 4.94
CA GLN A 150 8.37 -29.67 6.01
C GLN A 150 7.06 -30.35 5.58
N GLU A 151 6.14 -29.62 4.94
CA GLU A 151 4.91 -30.18 4.37
C GLU A 151 5.19 -31.27 3.33
N ARG A 152 6.18 -31.03 2.46
CA ARG A 152 6.61 -32.00 1.45
C ARG A 152 7.15 -33.28 2.10
N GLU A 153 8.00 -33.17 3.12
CA GLU A 153 8.54 -34.33 3.83
C GLU A 153 7.43 -35.07 4.62
N GLN A 154 6.47 -34.34 5.19
CA GLN A 154 5.31 -34.94 5.85
C GLN A 154 4.43 -35.73 4.86
N LEU A 155 4.18 -35.19 3.67
CA LEU A 155 3.45 -35.88 2.61
C LEU A 155 4.18 -37.14 2.12
N LYS A 156 5.52 -37.11 2.03
CA LYS A 156 6.31 -38.30 1.70
C LYS A 156 6.15 -39.41 2.75
N LEU A 157 6.16 -39.05 4.03
CA LEU A 157 5.94 -39.99 5.13
C LEU A 157 4.55 -40.64 5.03
N GLN A 158 3.49 -39.85 4.86
CA GLN A 158 2.13 -40.36 4.70
C GLN A 158 1.97 -41.27 3.47
N LEU A 159 2.61 -40.91 2.36
CA LEU A 159 2.61 -41.74 1.14
C LEU A 159 3.30 -43.09 1.38
N TRP A 160 4.42 -43.10 2.11
CA TRP A 160 5.13 -44.32 2.47
C TRP A 160 4.28 -45.21 3.40
N GLU A 161 3.61 -44.63 4.40
CA GLU A 161 2.70 -45.38 5.28
C GLU A 161 1.56 -46.03 4.47
N ALA A 162 0.94 -45.29 3.55
CA ALA A 162 -0.10 -45.81 2.68
C ALA A 162 0.42 -46.94 1.78
N PHE A 163 1.61 -46.80 1.21
CA PHE A 163 2.27 -47.85 0.43
C PHE A 163 2.49 -49.12 1.25
N CYS A 164 3.02 -49.00 2.47
CA CYS A 164 3.22 -50.14 3.38
C CYS A 164 1.89 -50.84 3.72
N GLN A 165 0.82 -50.08 3.95
CA GLN A 165 -0.52 -50.62 4.21
C GLN A 165 -1.06 -51.40 3.00
N VAL A 166 -0.96 -50.84 1.79
CA VAL A 166 -1.39 -51.53 0.55
C VAL A 166 -0.60 -52.82 0.33
N ARG A 167 0.71 -52.79 0.51
CA ARG A 167 1.57 -53.98 0.37
C ARG A 167 1.21 -55.06 1.40
N SER A 168 0.93 -54.66 2.63
CA SER A 168 0.41 -55.55 3.68
C SER A 168 -0.91 -56.19 3.24
N LEU A 169 -1.87 -55.42 2.75
CA LEU A 169 -3.14 -55.94 2.24
C LEU A 169 -2.93 -56.93 1.08
N CYS A 170 -2.07 -56.61 0.11
CA CYS A 170 -1.70 -57.55 -0.97
C CYS A 170 -1.13 -58.87 -0.41
N SER A 171 -0.28 -58.81 0.62
CA SER A 171 0.27 -60.01 1.26
C SER A 171 -0.80 -60.84 1.97
N HIS A 172 -1.78 -60.20 2.63
CA HIS A 172 -2.90 -60.89 3.28
C HIS A 172 -3.84 -61.54 2.27
N LEU A 173 -4.12 -60.89 1.14
CA LEU A 173 -4.93 -61.47 0.06
C LEU A 173 -4.21 -62.61 -0.66
N ARG A 174 -2.89 -62.49 -0.88
CA ARG A 174 -2.05 -63.55 -1.44
C ARG A 174 -1.94 -64.77 -0.50
N GLY A 175 -2.01 -64.55 0.82
CA GLY A 175 -2.00 -65.59 1.84
C GLY A 175 -3.35 -66.28 2.10
N ASN A 176 -4.44 -65.84 1.44
CA ASN A 176 -5.76 -66.48 1.53
C ASN A 176 -6.06 -67.43 0.36
N ASP A 177 -5.21 -67.48 -0.67
CA ASP A 177 -5.21 -68.51 -1.71
C ASP A 177 -3.96 -69.38 -1.58
N VAL A 178 -4.08 -70.49 -0.84
CA VAL A 178 -3.45 -71.81 -1.07
C VAL A 178 -3.63 -72.61 0.22
N THR A 179 -4.72 -73.38 0.22
CA THR A 179 -4.73 -74.69 0.85
C THR A 179 -3.49 -75.48 0.42
N ASP A 180 -2.75 -75.96 1.41
CA ASP A 180 -1.82 -77.09 1.31
C ASP A 180 -0.62 -76.91 0.37
N SER A 181 0.56 -76.62 0.93
CA SER A 181 1.81 -77.23 0.50
C SER A 181 2.88 -77.06 1.57
N ALA A 182 3.03 -78.10 2.37
CA ALA A 182 4.28 -78.43 3.02
C ALA A 182 5.42 -78.58 1.98
N LEU A 183 6.65 -78.49 2.48
CA LEU A 183 7.96 -78.80 1.85
C LEU A 183 8.81 -77.59 1.41
N SER A 184 9.80 -77.33 2.25
CA SER A 184 11.18 -76.86 2.04
C SER A 184 11.62 -76.48 0.63
N THR A 185 12.34 -75.35 0.47
CA THR A 185 13.83 -75.34 0.44
C THR A 185 14.39 -73.92 0.32
N ASP A 186 15.54 -73.75 0.99
CA ASP A 186 16.60 -72.76 0.78
C ASP A 186 16.60 -72.04 -0.58
N SER A 187 16.38 -70.74 -0.52
CA SER A 187 16.85 -69.78 -1.52
C SER A 187 17.23 -68.51 -0.78
N SER A 188 18.43 -68.56 -0.21
CA SER A 188 19.22 -67.37 0.08
C SER A 188 19.49 -66.60 -1.21
N MET A 189 18.73 -65.52 -1.43
CA MET A 189 19.24 -64.35 -2.13
C MET A 189 18.60 -63.13 -1.51
N ASP A 190 19.45 -62.44 -0.77
CA ASP A 190 19.35 -61.07 -0.32
C ASP A 190 18.70 -60.17 -1.37
N GLU A 191 17.56 -59.62 -1.01
CA GLU A 191 17.05 -58.30 -1.40
C GLU A 191 16.03 -57.92 -0.30
N SER A 192 16.49 -57.95 0.95
CA SER A 192 15.74 -57.33 2.03
C SER A 192 16.20 -55.90 2.17
N SER A 193 15.30 -54.99 1.80
CA SER A 193 15.11 -53.70 2.48
C SER A 193 15.92 -52.50 1.98
N GLU A 194 15.87 -52.18 0.69
CA GLU A 194 16.00 -50.78 0.25
C GLU A 194 14.64 -50.07 0.18
N THR A 195 13.79 -50.20 1.20
CA THR A 195 12.65 -49.26 1.40
C THR A 195 12.36 -49.05 2.88
N SER A 196 13.39 -48.94 3.73
CA SER A 196 13.26 -48.55 5.14
C SER A 196 13.43 -47.04 5.32
N SER A 197 13.12 -46.25 4.29
CA SER A 197 13.10 -44.79 4.36
C SER A 197 12.06 -44.20 3.41
N ALA A 198 11.35 -43.17 3.88
CA ALA A 198 10.45 -42.36 3.04
C ALA A 198 11.19 -41.65 1.88
N LYS A 199 12.53 -41.69 1.87
CA LYS A 199 13.38 -41.15 0.80
C LYS A 199 13.42 -42.02 -0.46
N ASP A 200 13.09 -43.31 -0.37
CA ASP A 200 13.32 -44.29 -1.46
C ASP A 200 12.02 -44.98 -1.88
N VAL A 201 10.94 -44.22 -2.10
CA VAL A 201 9.75 -44.74 -2.80
C VAL A 201 9.86 -44.34 -4.28
N PRO A 202 10.23 -45.26 -5.19
CA PRO A 202 10.23 -44.98 -6.61
C PRO A 202 8.87 -44.47 -7.07
N THR A 203 8.88 -43.50 -7.97
CA THR A 203 7.65 -42.95 -8.54
C THR A 203 6.86 -44.07 -9.24
N GLY A 204 5.62 -44.31 -8.80
CA GLY A 204 4.79 -45.40 -9.32
C GLY A 204 4.74 -46.68 -8.47
N SER A 205 5.54 -46.82 -7.40
CA SER A 205 5.51 -48.01 -6.53
C SER A 205 4.13 -48.21 -5.86
N LEU A 206 3.49 -47.14 -5.38
CA LEU A 206 2.13 -47.21 -4.86
C LEU A 206 1.12 -47.61 -5.94
N ASP A 207 1.28 -47.10 -7.15
CA ASP A 207 0.41 -47.43 -8.27
C ASP A 207 0.52 -48.92 -8.62
N THR A 208 1.74 -49.46 -8.68
CA THR A 208 1.95 -50.90 -8.90
C THR A 208 1.35 -51.77 -7.79
N ALA A 209 1.50 -51.37 -6.52
CA ALA A 209 0.93 -52.08 -5.38
C ALA A 209 -0.62 -52.03 -5.39
N LEU A 210 -1.22 -50.89 -5.76
CA LEU A 210 -2.67 -50.75 -5.92
C LEU A 210 -3.21 -51.57 -7.10
N HIS A 211 -2.50 -51.61 -8.22
CA HIS A 211 -2.84 -52.47 -9.36
C HIS A 211 -2.76 -53.96 -8.99
N GLU A 212 -1.77 -54.35 -8.19
CA GLU A 212 -1.67 -55.70 -7.66
C GLU A 212 -2.82 -56.02 -6.70
N LEU A 213 -3.17 -55.10 -5.80
CA LEU A 213 -4.32 -55.23 -4.91
C LEU A 213 -5.63 -55.42 -5.69
N LYS A 214 -5.80 -54.64 -6.77
CA LYS A 214 -6.95 -54.74 -7.67
C LYS A 214 -7.00 -56.11 -8.35
N ARG A 215 -5.87 -56.62 -8.84
CA ARG A 215 -5.76 -57.96 -9.45
C ARG A 215 -6.08 -59.06 -8.44
N LEU A 216 -5.53 -59.00 -7.22
CA LEU A 216 -5.78 -60.00 -6.17
C LEU A 216 -7.24 -59.99 -5.72
N THR A 217 -7.84 -58.82 -5.55
CA THR A 217 -9.27 -58.69 -5.24
C THR A 217 -10.15 -59.22 -6.37
N GLN A 218 -9.79 -58.96 -7.63
CA GLN A 218 -10.50 -59.49 -8.79
C GLN A 218 -10.38 -61.02 -8.90
N ASN A 219 -9.22 -61.59 -8.59
CA ASN A 219 -9.04 -63.05 -8.55
C ASN A 219 -9.90 -63.73 -7.48
N LEU A 220 -10.07 -63.11 -6.30
CA LEU A 220 -10.97 -63.62 -5.27
C LEU A 220 -12.45 -63.58 -5.71
N LEU A 221 -12.82 -62.60 -6.54
CA LEU A 221 -14.16 -62.49 -7.10
C LEU A 221 -14.40 -63.51 -8.23
N ASP A 222 -13.39 -63.77 -9.08
CA ASP A 222 -13.50 -64.68 -10.22
C ASP A 222 -13.22 -66.16 -9.85
N GLY A 223 -12.48 -66.43 -8.77
CA GLY A 223 -12.14 -67.79 -8.28
C GLY A 223 -13.27 -68.56 -7.60
N ASN A 224 -14.44 -67.94 -7.40
CA ASN A 224 -15.57 -68.53 -6.69
C ASN A 224 -16.42 -69.51 -7.54
N GLU A 225 -16.12 -69.71 -8.83
CA GLU A 225 -16.79 -70.68 -9.71
C GLU A 225 -16.19 -72.12 -9.63
N SER A 226 -15.07 -72.31 -8.93
CA SER A 226 -14.36 -73.62 -8.87
C SER A 226 -14.64 -74.45 -7.60
N THR A 227 -15.85 -74.36 -7.01
CA THR A 227 -16.25 -75.15 -5.84
C THR A 227 -17.49 -76.02 -6.08
N GLY A 228 -17.43 -76.88 -7.10
CA GLY A 228 -18.45 -77.92 -7.35
C GLY A 228 -18.63 -78.94 -6.21
N SER A 229 -17.76 -78.92 -5.19
CA SER A 229 -17.85 -79.80 -4.00
C SER A 229 -18.69 -79.22 -2.85
N ARG A 230 -18.90 -77.90 -2.77
CA ARG A 230 -19.63 -77.28 -1.64
C ARG A 230 -21.15 -77.32 -1.78
N ARG A 231 -21.68 -77.41 -3.00
CA ARG A 231 -23.14 -77.48 -3.24
C ARG A 231 -23.77 -78.81 -2.76
N SER A 232 -23.01 -79.91 -2.82
CA SER A 232 -23.45 -81.23 -2.30
C SER A 232 -23.64 -81.24 -0.79
N ASP A 233 -22.73 -80.58 -0.05
CA ASP A 233 -22.78 -80.56 1.41
C ASP A 233 -23.85 -79.60 1.94
N GLU A 234 -24.15 -78.53 1.20
CA GLU A 234 -25.20 -77.56 1.54
C GLU A 234 -26.61 -78.14 1.35
N GLU A 235 -26.87 -78.87 0.27
CA GLU A 235 -28.13 -79.61 0.08
C GLU A 235 -28.33 -80.70 1.15
N ALA A 236 -27.26 -81.41 1.53
CA ALA A 236 -27.32 -82.42 2.60
C ALA A 236 -27.58 -81.81 3.99
N LEU A 237 -27.05 -80.62 4.27
CA LEU A 237 -27.28 -79.89 5.51
C LEU A 237 -28.71 -79.31 5.57
N GLU A 238 -29.24 -78.80 4.46
CA GLU A 238 -30.63 -78.34 4.37
C GLU A 238 -31.63 -79.48 4.64
N GLU A 239 -31.38 -80.67 4.07
CA GLU A 239 -32.17 -81.89 4.34
C GLU A 239 -32.12 -82.28 5.82
N GLN A 240 -30.94 -82.19 6.46
CA GLN A 240 -30.75 -82.52 7.87
C GLN A 240 -31.44 -81.52 8.82
N VAL A 241 -31.40 -80.22 8.49
CA VAL A 241 -32.13 -79.16 9.22
C VAL A 241 -33.64 -79.35 9.08
N ARG A 242 -34.13 -79.69 7.88
CA ARG A 242 -35.55 -79.99 7.65
C ARG A 242 -36.01 -81.18 8.50
N LYS A 243 -35.20 -82.25 8.53
CA LYS A 243 -35.49 -83.46 9.33
C LYS A 243 -35.50 -83.18 10.83
N LEU A 244 -34.51 -82.45 11.35
CA LEU A 244 -34.48 -82.01 12.76
C LEU A 244 -35.66 -81.09 13.09
N GLY A 245 -36.10 -80.25 12.14
CA GLY A 245 -37.28 -79.41 12.29
C GLY A 245 -38.61 -80.19 12.33
N GLU A 246 -38.71 -81.32 11.63
CA GLU A 246 -39.84 -82.25 11.73
C GLU A 246 -39.81 -83.02 13.07
N GLU A 247 -38.65 -83.51 13.50
CA GLU A 247 -38.46 -84.19 14.79
C GLU A 247 -38.73 -83.27 16.00
N SER A 248 -38.36 -82.00 15.91
CA SER A 248 -38.65 -81.01 16.97
C SER A 248 -40.14 -80.67 17.07
N ARG A 249 -40.88 -80.72 15.95
CA ARG A 249 -42.33 -80.52 15.92
C ARG A 249 -43.07 -81.70 16.55
N THR A 250 -42.69 -82.94 16.22
CA THR A 250 -43.31 -84.13 16.81
C THR A 250 -43.06 -84.25 18.32
N LEU A 251 -41.86 -83.89 18.80
CA LEU A 251 -41.57 -83.81 20.24
C LEU A 251 -42.45 -82.78 20.97
N ARG A 252 -42.74 -81.64 20.33
CA ARG A 252 -43.63 -80.62 20.90
C ARG A 252 -45.07 -81.11 21.03
N GLU A 253 -45.60 -81.77 20.01
CA GLU A 253 -46.94 -82.35 20.03
C GLU A 253 -47.08 -83.44 21.11
N LEU A 254 -46.07 -84.28 21.29
CA LEU A 254 -46.04 -85.29 22.36
C LEU A 254 -46.00 -84.66 23.76
N TYR A 255 -45.21 -83.60 23.94
CA TYR A 255 -45.14 -82.89 25.22
C TYR A 255 -46.47 -82.20 25.57
N GLU A 256 -47.13 -81.58 24.59
CA GLU A 256 -48.45 -80.98 24.77
C GLU A 256 -49.52 -82.02 25.12
N SER A 257 -49.47 -83.21 24.49
CA SER A 257 -50.37 -84.34 24.81
C SER A 257 -50.15 -84.89 26.22
N GLU A 258 -48.91 -85.03 26.69
CA GLU A 258 -48.65 -85.44 28.07
C GLU A 258 -49.07 -84.37 29.08
N GLN A 259 -48.90 -83.08 28.74
CA GLN A 259 -49.36 -81.99 29.60
C GLN A 259 -50.88 -81.93 29.71
N SER A 260 -51.62 -82.21 28.62
CA SER A 260 -53.09 -82.27 28.68
C SER A 260 -53.57 -83.44 29.55
N LYS A 261 -52.99 -84.63 29.39
CA LYS A 261 -53.30 -85.80 30.24
C LYS A 261 -52.99 -85.54 31.71
N ALA A 262 -51.89 -84.86 32.01
CA ALA A 262 -51.53 -84.49 33.37
C ALA A 262 -52.57 -83.53 33.99
N ARG A 263 -53.06 -82.54 33.23
CA ARG A 263 -54.15 -81.65 33.66
C ARG A 263 -55.44 -82.41 33.93
N ASP A 264 -55.84 -83.30 33.02
CA ASP A 264 -57.05 -84.11 33.19
C ASP A 264 -56.97 -84.99 34.45
N SER A 265 -55.83 -85.64 34.67
CA SER A 265 -55.59 -86.46 35.87
C SER A 265 -55.61 -85.64 37.17
N GLN A 266 -55.15 -84.38 37.12
CA GLN A 266 -55.17 -83.48 38.25
C GLN A 266 -56.60 -83.01 38.56
N GLU A 267 -57.41 -82.74 37.54
CA GLU A 267 -58.84 -82.44 37.70
C GLU A 267 -59.62 -83.62 38.29
N GLU A 268 -59.37 -84.86 37.84
CA GLU A 268 -59.95 -86.06 38.44
C GLU A 268 -59.54 -86.22 39.92
N ALA A 269 -58.27 -85.99 40.25
CA ALA A 269 -57.79 -86.03 41.63
C ALA A 269 -58.48 -84.99 42.52
N LEU A 270 -58.73 -83.77 42.00
CA LEU A 270 -59.48 -82.73 42.71
C LEU A 270 -60.96 -83.11 42.89
N GLN A 271 -61.59 -83.72 41.89
CA GLN A 271 -62.96 -84.23 42.01
C GLN A 271 -63.08 -85.31 43.09
N LEU A 272 -62.17 -86.28 43.10
CA LEU A 272 -62.12 -87.32 44.13
C LEU A 272 -61.86 -86.74 45.52
N HIS A 273 -60.94 -85.76 45.64
CA HIS A 273 -60.67 -85.08 46.90
C HIS A 273 -61.93 -84.40 47.45
N ASN A 274 -62.67 -83.67 46.61
CA ASN A 274 -63.93 -83.03 46.99
C ASN A 274 -65.00 -84.06 47.40
N GLN A 275 -65.07 -85.19 46.69
CA GLN A 275 -66.00 -86.27 47.04
C GLN A 275 -65.66 -86.88 48.41
N VAL A 276 -64.38 -87.12 48.69
CA VAL A 276 -63.89 -87.60 49.99
C VAL A 276 -64.18 -86.60 51.12
N GLN A 277 -63.93 -85.30 50.88
CA GLN A 277 -64.25 -84.23 51.84
C GLN A 277 -65.75 -84.19 52.17
N LEU A 278 -66.61 -84.30 51.16
CA LEU A 278 -68.07 -84.37 51.34
C LEU A 278 -68.48 -85.60 52.17
N THR A 279 -67.88 -86.77 51.94
CA THR A 279 -68.14 -87.96 52.79
C THR A 279 -67.60 -87.80 54.22
N ARG A 280 -66.46 -87.12 54.42
CA ARG A 280 -65.94 -86.80 55.77
C ARG A 280 -66.89 -85.87 56.53
N VAL A 281 -67.41 -84.83 55.88
CA VAL A 281 -68.41 -83.91 56.47
C VAL A 281 -69.73 -84.64 56.77
N ARG A 282 -70.18 -85.53 55.88
CA ARG A 282 -71.39 -86.34 56.11
C ARG A 282 -71.22 -87.30 57.30
N ASN A 283 -70.08 -87.98 57.42
CA ASN A 283 -69.79 -88.90 58.52
C ASN A 283 -69.63 -88.17 59.87
N THR A 284 -68.94 -87.02 59.89
CA THR A 284 -68.81 -86.19 61.11
C THR A 284 -70.14 -85.58 61.55
N GLY A 285 -71.01 -85.20 60.60
CA GLY A 285 -72.39 -84.79 60.89
C GLY A 285 -73.26 -85.94 61.42
N GLY A 286 -73.00 -87.18 61.02
CA GLY A 286 -73.63 -88.39 61.57
C GLY A 286 -73.23 -88.63 63.03
N LEU A 287 -71.92 -88.57 63.32
CA LEU A 287 -71.38 -88.73 64.67
C LEU A 287 -71.88 -87.65 65.64
N ARG A 288 -71.98 -86.39 65.19
CA ARG A 288 -72.52 -85.29 66.01
C ARG A 288 -74.01 -85.47 66.34
N ARG A 289 -74.81 -85.97 65.40
CA ARG A 289 -76.24 -86.27 65.66
C ARG A 289 -76.40 -87.45 66.63
N ALA A 290 -75.57 -88.48 66.54
CA ALA A 290 -75.57 -89.59 67.50
C ALA A 290 -75.21 -89.12 68.92
N ALA A 291 -74.19 -88.27 69.06
CA ALA A 291 -73.81 -87.70 70.36
C ALA A 291 -74.92 -86.84 70.99
N HIS A 292 -75.66 -86.07 70.16
CA HIS A 292 -76.74 -85.21 70.66
C HIS A 292 -77.96 -86.02 71.16
N ILE A 293 -78.29 -87.15 70.52
CA ILE A 293 -79.36 -88.05 70.95
C ILE A 293 -79.02 -88.70 72.30
N ILE A 294 -77.75 -89.06 72.54
CA ILE A 294 -77.28 -89.60 73.81
C ILE A 294 -77.39 -88.54 74.92
N TYR A 295 -77.00 -87.29 74.65
CA TYR A 295 -77.02 -86.20 75.62
C TYR A 295 -78.44 -85.85 76.09
N ILE A 296 -79.42 -85.85 75.18
CA ILE A 296 -80.82 -85.51 75.51
C ILE A 296 -81.51 -86.63 76.30
N LYS A 297 -81.26 -87.91 75.97
CA LYS A 297 -81.82 -89.03 76.74
C LYS A 297 -81.25 -89.10 78.17
N GLY A 298 -80.02 -88.63 78.39
CA GLY A 298 -79.39 -88.62 79.72
C GLY A 298 -79.96 -87.59 80.71
N TYR A 299 -80.56 -86.49 80.23
CA TYR A 299 -80.99 -85.40 81.11
C TYR A 299 -82.41 -85.55 81.69
N ARG A 300 -83.33 -86.28 81.04
CA ARG A 300 -84.73 -86.34 81.51
C ARG A 300 -85.06 -87.47 82.49
N ILE A 301 -84.12 -88.38 82.75
CA ILE A 301 -84.24 -89.35 83.85
C ILE A 301 -83.85 -88.71 85.20
N ARG A 302 -83.17 -87.55 85.19
CA ARG A 302 -82.55 -86.95 86.37
C ARG A 302 -83.39 -85.88 87.11
N SER A 303 -84.61 -85.62 86.68
CA SER A 303 -85.53 -84.69 87.36
C SER A 303 -86.85 -85.37 87.72
N PHE A 304 -86.69 -86.50 88.42
CA PHE A 304 -87.68 -87.27 89.16
C PHE A 304 -87.36 -87.09 90.67
N SER A 305 -87.43 -85.87 91.19
CA SER A 305 -87.49 -85.57 92.64
C SER A 305 -87.61 -84.05 92.86
N GLY A 306 -88.76 -83.57 93.34
CA GLY A 306 -89.05 -82.17 93.64
C GLY A 306 -90.54 -81.90 93.50
#